data_AF-A0A0G1YCS3-F1
#
_entry.id   AF-A0A0G1YCS3-F1
#
_cell.length_a   1.000
_cell.length_b   1.000
_cell.length_c   1.000
_cell.angle_alpha   90.00
_cell.angle_beta   90.00
_cell.angle_gamma   90.00
#
_symmetry.space_group_name_H-M   'P 1'
#
loop_
_entity.id
_entity.type
_entity.pdbx_description
1 polymer ?
#
loop_
_entity_poly.entity_id
_entity_poly.type
_entity_poly.pdbx_seq_one_letter_code
_entity_poly.pdbx_strand_id
1 'polypeptide(L)'
;MPFIRYDTGDTGMIMPDPCPCGLFARRLVVQGRGGGIFSIKGKKYYHGELRFALGKLSSLMYRYQLVKISDEKAELRIVPTAEYTQNSARHLQRIFEEGFGFEPEIKVLDTIPVAKNEKMQIIVDQSRDTLGIHGSSYFEGG
;
A
#
# COMPACT_ATOMS: atom_id res chain seq x y z
N MET A 1 29.53 -16.73 5.38
CA MET A 1 29.84 -15.71 6.41
C MET A 1 28.73 -15.73 7.46
N PRO A 2 29.03 -15.75 8.77
CA PRO A 2 28.01 -15.66 9.81
C PRO A 2 27.45 -14.24 9.92
N PHE A 3 26.13 -14.11 10.06
CA PHE A 3 25.44 -12.85 10.30
C PHE A 3 25.16 -12.70 11.81
N ILE A 4 25.82 -11.75 12.47
CA ILE A 4 25.69 -11.53 13.92
C ILE A 4 24.83 -10.27 14.14
N ARG A 5 23.69 -10.43 14.82
CA ARG A 5 22.72 -9.34 15.10
C ARG A 5 22.38 -8.51 13.86
N TYR A 6 22.18 -9.19 12.73
CA TYR A 6 21.81 -8.53 11.49
C TYR A 6 20.45 -7.86 11.61
N ASP A 7 20.40 -6.57 11.33
CA ASP A 7 19.16 -5.81 11.29
C ASP A 7 18.44 -6.08 9.96
N THR A 8 17.23 -6.63 10.04
CA THR A 8 16.40 -6.90 8.85
C THR A 8 15.75 -5.64 8.32
N GLY A 9 15.63 -4.58 9.13
CA GLY A 9 14.86 -3.38 8.83
C GLY A 9 13.34 -3.62 8.79
N ASP A 10 12.87 -4.82 9.20
CA ASP A 10 11.45 -5.16 9.25
C ASP A 10 10.80 -4.68 10.55
N THR A 11 9.58 -4.15 10.43
CA THR A 11 8.73 -3.86 11.58
C THR A 11 7.83 -5.06 11.85
N GLY A 12 7.56 -5.33 13.13
CA GLY A 12 6.67 -6.39 13.53
C GLY A 12 6.40 -6.39 15.02
N MET A 13 5.62 -7.37 15.47
CA MET A 13 5.30 -7.62 16.87
C MET A 13 5.62 -9.05 17.24
N ILE A 14 6.26 -9.25 18.40
CA ILE A 14 6.35 -10.56 19.04
C ILE A 14 5.06 -10.78 19.83
N MET A 15 4.34 -11.85 19.50
CA MET A 15 3.07 -12.18 20.15
C MET A 15 3.31 -12.73 21.56
N PRO A 16 2.54 -12.29 22.57
CA PRO A 16 2.75 -12.72 23.95
C PRO A 16 2.25 -14.15 24.20
N ASP A 17 1.23 -14.61 23.48
CA ASP A 17 0.56 -15.88 23.80
C ASP A 17 1.24 -17.11 23.16
N PRO A 18 1.21 -18.28 23.83
CA PRO A 18 1.69 -19.56 23.28
C PRO A 18 1.04 -19.95 21.94
N CYS A 19 1.71 -20.77 21.13
CA CYS A 19 1.11 -21.28 19.90
C CYS A 19 -0.01 -22.28 20.24
N PRO A 20 -1.22 -22.15 19.65
CA PRO A 20 -2.28 -23.17 19.80
C PRO A 20 -1.88 -24.54 19.22
N CYS A 21 -0.86 -24.57 18.36
CA CYS A 21 -0.28 -25.79 17.82
C CYS A 21 0.58 -26.59 18.81
N GLY A 22 0.82 -26.08 20.02
CA GLY A 22 1.66 -26.73 21.04
C GLY A 22 3.17 -26.48 20.88
N LEU A 23 3.59 -25.72 19.85
CA LEU A 23 5.01 -25.34 19.68
C LEU A 23 5.40 -24.22 20.65
N PHE A 24 6.43 -24.48 21.47
CA PHE A 24 6.98 -23.53 22.45
C PHE A 24 7.99 -22.55 21.83
N ALA A 25 7.62 -21.93 20.71
CA ALA A 25 8.40 -20.87 20.06
C ALA A 25 7.67 -19.52 20.17
N ARG A 26 8.43 -18.42 20.22
CA ARG A 26 7.86 -17.07 20.13
C ARG A 26 7.22 -16.89 18.76
N ARG A 27 5.96 -16.47 18.74
CA ARG A 27 5.25 -16.13 17.50
C ARG A 27 5.51 -14.67 17.16
N LEU A 28 5.53 -14.37 15.87
CA LEU A 28 5.82 -13.05 15.35
C LEU A 28 4.84 -12.70 14.24
N VAL A 29 4.39 -11.43 14.25
CA VAL A 29 3.65 -10.81 13.14
C VAL A 29 4.62 -9.85 12.47
N VAL A 30 5.01 -10.15 11.24
CA VAL A 30 5.88 -9.28 10.44
C VAL A 30 5.00 -8.35 9.61
N GLN A 31 5.13 -7.05 9.82
CA GLN A 31 4.55 -6.03 8.93
C GLN A 31 5.43 -5.82 7.70
N GLY A 32 6.72 -6.17 7.81
CA GLY A 32 7.73 -6.09 6.75
C GLY A 32 8.58 -4.83 6.87
N ARG A 33 9.54 -4.69 5.95
CA ARG A 33 10.48 -3.58 5.91
C ARG A 33 9.73 -2.28 5.79
N GLY A 34 9.93 -1.38 6.78
CA GLY A 34 9.24 -0.10 6.95
C GLY A 34 8.54 0.35 5.67
N GLY A 35 7.31 -0.12 5.50
CA GLY A 35 6.53 0.21 4.32
C GLY A 35 6.35 1.71 4.31
N GLY A 36 6.36 2.33 3.13
CA GLY A 36 6.11 3.77 3.03
C GLY A 36 4.90 4.20 3.88
N ILE A 37 4.93 5.44 4.34
CA ILE A 37 3.77 6.03 5.01
C ILE A 37 2.98 6.76 3.94
N PHE A 38 1.72 6.39 3.79
CA PHE A 38 0.77 7.15 2.99
C PHE A 38 0.07 8.14 3.92
N SER A 39 0.16 9.44 3.63
CA SER A 39 -0.51 10.48 4.40
C SER A 39 -1.52 11.23 3.55
N ILE A 40 -2.74 11.38 4.06
CA ILE A 40 -3.84 12.13 3.44
C ILE A 40 -4.78 12.66 4.53
N LYS A 41 -5.32 13.87 4.35
CA LYS A 41 -6.23 14.55 5.29
C LYS A 41 -5.71 14.53 6.75
N GLY A 42 -4.41 14.75 6.91
CA GLY A 42 -3.73 14.74 8.22
C GLY A 42 -3.60 13.37 8.90
N LYS A 43 -4.10 12.29 8.29
CA LYS A 43 -3.98 10.91 8.79
C LYS A 43 -2.80 10.20 8.11
N LYS A 44 -2.21 9.23 8.82
CA LYS A 44 -1.08 8.42 8.35
C LYS A 44 -1.47 6.95 8.35
N TYR A 45 -1.14 6.26 7.27
CA TYR A 45 -1.41 4.84 7.07
C TYR A 45 -0.14 4.13 6.65
N TYR A 46 0.08 2.94 7.19
CA TYR A 46 1.18 2.11 6.73
C TYR A 46 0.82 1.50 5.37
N HIS A 47 1.78 1.49 4.43
CA HIS A 47 1.57 0.86 3.13
C HIS A 47 1.10 -0.60 3.23
N GLY A 48 1.52 -1.33 4.28
CA GLY A 48 1.09 -2.71 4.52
C GLY A 48 -0.43 -2.83 4.76
N GLU A 49 -1.01 -1.92 5.53
CA GLU A 49 -2.45 -1.91 5.85
C GLU A 49 -3.29 -1.63 4.60
N LEU A 50 -2.89 -0.62 3.83
CA LEU A 50 -3.54 -0.26 2.57
C LEU A 50 -3.41 -1.38 1.54
N ARG A 51 -2.23 -2.02 1.42
CA ARG A 51 -2.02 -3.18 0.54
C ARG A 51 -2.89 -4.35 0.95
N PHE A 52 -3.01 -4.63 2.24
CA PHE A 52 -3.85 -5.71 2.74
C PHE A 52 -5.33 -5.48 2.40
N ALA A 53 -5.84 -4.27 2.61
CA ALA A 53 -7.22 -3.93 2.27
C ALA A 53 -7.48 -4.00 0.77
N LEU A 54 -6.59 -3.45 -0.06
CA LEU A 54 -6.69 -3.53 -1.52
C LEU A 54 -6.59 -4.98 -2.03
N GLY A 55 -5.75 -5.81 -1.40
CA GLY A 55 -5.60 -7.23 -1.75
C GLY A 55 -6.88 -8.04 -1.57
N LYS A 56 -7.76 -7.65 -0.63
CA LYS A 56 -9.07 -8.29 -0.46
C LYS A 56 -10.04 -8.00 -1.61
N LEU A 57 -9.73 -7.02 -2.46
CA LEU A 57 -10.58 -6.55 -3.56
C LEU A 57 -10.08 -7.04 -4.92
N SER A 58 -9.13 -7.99 -4.94
CA SER A 58 -8.47 -8.48 -6.15
C SER A 58 -9.41 -9.15 -7.16
N SER A 59 -10.61 -9.60 -6.76
CA SER A 59 -11.60 -10.15 -7.70
C SER A 59 -12.15 -9.09 -8.67
N LEU A 60 -12.17 -7.82 -8.25
CA LEU A 60 -12.72 -6.71 -9.03
C LEU A 60 -11.72 -6.08 -9.99
N MET A 61 -10.42 -6.35 -9.82
CA MET A 61 -9.35 -5.63 -10.52
C MET A 61 -8.13 -6.52 -10.74
N TYR A 62 -7.70 -6.65 -11.99
CA TYR A 62 -6.45 -7.34 -12.34
C TYR A 62 -5.21 -6.59 -11.83
N ARG A 63 -5.29 -5.25 -11.81
CA ARG A 63 -4.22 -4.37 -11.30
C ARG A 63 -4.81 -3.17 -10.61
N TYR A 64 -4.09 -2.64 -9.63
CA TYR A 64 -4.48 -1.45 -8.91
C TYR A 64 -3.28 -0.67 -8.40
N GLN A 65 -3.48 0.64 -8.27
CA GLN A 65 -2.50 1.57 -7.72
C GLN A 65 -3.22 2.70 -6.99
N LEU A 66 -2.89 2.90 -5.72
CA LEU A 66 -3.31 4.05 -4.94
C LEU A 66 -2.28 5.17 -5.11
N VAL A 67 -2.72 6.31 -5.61
CA VAL A 67 -1.86 7.45 -5.94
C VAL A 67 -2.25 8.65 -5.11
N LYS A 68 -1.30 9.20 -4.34
CA LYS A 68 -1.48 10.50 -3.69
C LYS A 68 -1.29 11.60 -4.72
N ILE A 69 -2.30 12.44 -4.91
CA ILE A 69 -2.25 13.59 -5.82
C ILE A 69 -1.97 14.87 -5.04
N SER A 70 -2.49 14.99 -3.83
CA SER A 70 -2.18 16.05 -2.87
C SER A 70 -2.43 15.57 -1.44
N ASP A 71 -2.24 16.45 -0.45
CA ASP A 71 -2.60 16.13 0.93
C ASP A 71 -4.11 15.90 1.14
N GLU A 72 -4.95 16.32 0.19
CA GLU A 72 -6.41 16.19 0.27
C GLU A 72 -6.99 15.19 -0.73
N LYS A 73 -6.23 14.82 -1.77
CA LYS A 73 -6.72 14.05 -2.92
C LYS A 73 -5.88 12.81 -3.18
N ALA A 74 -6.56 11.70 -3.41
CA ALA A 74 -5.98 10.46 -3.88
C ALA A 74 -6.79 9.88 -5.04
N GLU A 75 -6.12 9.13 -5.90
CA GLU A 75 -6.71 8.34 -6.97
C GLU A 75 -6.51 6.85 -6.68
N LEU A 76 -7.54 6.05 -6.91
CA LEU A 76 -7.41 4.60 -7.02
C LEU A 76 -7.51 4.24 -8.51
N ARG A 77 -6.34 4.03 -9.12
CA ARG A 77 -6.22 3.58 -10.51
C ARG A 77 -6.42 2.08 -10.56
N ILE A 78 -7.28 1.59 -11.43
CA ILE A 78 -7.61 0.17 -11.55
C ILE A 78 -7.62 -0.29 -13.01
N VAL A 79 -7.19 -1.53 -13.22
CA VAL A 79 -7.49 -2.30 -14.43
C VAL A 79 -8.58 -3.30 -14.05
N PRO A 80 -9.82 -3.13 -14.51
CA PRO A 80 -10.97 -3.89 -14.02
C PRO A 80 -10.96 -5.33 -14.54
N THR A 81 -11.58 -6.24 -13.78
CA THR A 81 -11.98 -7.56 -14.28
C THR A 81 -13.36 -7.49 -14.94
N ALA A 82 -13.81 -8.60 -15.53
CA ALA A 82 -15.18 -8.73 -16.04
C ALA A 82 -16.26 -8.60 -14.93
N GLU A 83 -15.90 -8.79 -13.65
CA GLU A 83 -16.80 -8.63 -12.50
C GLU A 83 -16.97 -7.17 -12.06
N TYR A 84 -16.13 -6.26 -12.58
CA TYR A 84 -16.23 -4.85 -12.25
C TYR A 84 -17.47 -4.22 -12.91
N THR A 85 -18.32 -3.59 -12.10
CA THR A 85 -19.52 -2.90 -12.55
C THR A 85 -19.49 -1.44 -12.11
N GLN A 86 -20.44 -0.64 -12.61
CA GLN A 86 -20.60 0.74 -12.17
C GLN A 86 -20.91 0.86 -10.66
N ASN A 87 -21.52 -0.17 -10.05
CA ASN A 87 -21.72 -0.22 -8.61
C ASN A 87 -20.44 -0.54 -7.83
N SER A 88 -19.47 -1.21 -8.46
CA SER A 88 -18.18 -1.52 -7.85
C SER A 88 -17.40 -0.24 -7.52
N ALA A 89 -17.48 0.81 -8.35
CA ALA A 89 -16.84 2.10 -8.07
C ALA A 89 -17.31 2.71 -6.75
N ARG A 90 -18.63 2.82 -6.56
CA ARG A 90 -19.23 3.34 -5.32
C ARG A 90 -18.91 2.45 -4.11
N HIS A 91 -18.92 1.14 -4.30
CA HIS A 91 -18.57 0.20 -3.24
C HIS A 91 -17.12 0.38 -2.78
N LEU A 92 -16.18 0.55 -3.72
CA LEU A 92 -14.77 0.82 -3.41
C LEU A 92 -14.60 2.13 -2.65
N GLN A 93 -15.26 3.21 -3.09
CA GLN A 93 -15.22 4.49 -2.38
C GLN A 93 -15.73 4.36 -0.95
N ARG A 94 -16.84 3.64 -0.75
CA ARG A 94 -17.40 3.39 0.57
C ARG A 94 -16.47 2.60 1.49
N ILE A 95 -15.82 1.54 0.99
CA ILE A 95 -14.83 0.78 1.77
C ILE A 95 -13.69 1.70 2.22
N PHE A 96 -13.25 2.60 1.35
CA PHE A 96 -12.18 3.53 1.68
C PHE A 96 -12.62 4.58 2.69
N GLU A 97 -13.82 5.12 2.56
CA GLU A 97 -14.37 6.07 3.53
C GLU A 97 -14.61 5.42 4.89
N GLU A 98 -15.24 4.25 4.94
CA GLU A 98 -15.53 3.55 6.21
C GLU A 98 -14.26 2.98 6.87
N GLY A 99 -13.34 2.45 6.08
CA GLY A 99 -12.13 1.79 6.57
C GLY A 99 -10.98 2.74 6.86
N PHE A 100 -10.88 3.84 6.11
CA PHE A 100 -9.74 4.76 6.20
C PHE A 100 -10.17 6.22 6.41
N GLY A 101 -11.41 6.63 6.12
CA GLY A 101 -11.88 8.00 6.31
C GLY A 101 -11.39 8.96 5.23
N PHE A 102 -11.20 8.45 4.01
CA PHE A 102 -11.09 9.26 2.80
C PHE A 102 -11.66 8.51 1.60
N GLU A 103 -12.20 9.24 0.63
CA GLU A 103 -12.71 8.70 -0.63
C GLU A 103 -11.72 8.97 -1.78
N PRO A 104 -11.07 7.95 -2.35
CA PRO A 104 -10.26 8.13 -3.55
C PRO A 104 -11.13 8.30 -4.79
N GLU A 105 -10.65 9.09 -5.76
CA GLU A 105 -11.22 9.14 -7.11
C GLU A 105 -10.89 7.85 -7.85
N ILE A 106 -11.89 7.14 -8.36
CA ILE A 106 -11.68 5.88 -9.07
C ILE A 106 -11.36 6.16 -10.55
N LYS A 107 -10.18 5.73 -11.01
CA LYS A 107 -9.78 5.85 -12.41
C LYS A 107 -9.61 4.48 -13.05
N VAL A 108 -10.46 4.18 -14.02
CA VAL A 108 -10.39 2.94 -14.81
C VAL A 108 -9.39 3.16 -15.95
N LEU A 109 -8.40 2.28 -16.06
CA LEU A 109 -7.34 2.32 -17.07
C LEU A 109 -7.22 0.97 -17.77
N ASP A 110 -6.75 0.98 -19.02
CA ASP A 110 -6.46 -0.25 -19.77
C ASP A 110 -5.21 -0.95 -19.22
N THR A 111 -4.25 -0.18 -18.71
CA THR A 111 -3.00 -0.69 -18.14
C THR A 111 -2.44 0.24 -17.07
N ILE A 112 -1.69 -0.33 -16.12
CA ILE A 112 -0.92 0.41 -15.13
C ILE A 112 0.56 0.03 -15.32
N PRO A 113 1.45 0.98 -15.64
CA PRO A 113 2.84 0.68 -15.93
C PRO A 113 3.57 0.16 -14.69
N VAL A 114 4.40 -0.87 -14.89
CA VAL A 114 5.31 -1.37 -13.85
C VAL A 114 6.58 -0.52 -13.89
N ALA A 115 7.08 -0.09 -12.73
CA ALA A 115 8.34 0.64 -12.65
C ALA A 115 9.50 -0.23 -13.20
N LYS A 116 10.55 0.43 -13.72
CA LYS A 116 11.72 -0.22 -14.35
C LYS A 116 12.42 -1.29 -13.50
N ASN A 117 12.17 -1.35 -12.20
CA ASN A 117 12.71 -2.32 -11.25
C ASN A 117 11.85 -3.58 -11.08
N GLU A 118 10.96 -3.88 -12.04
CA GLU A 118 10.08 -5.06 -12.13
C GLU A 118 9.07 -5.22 -10.98
N LYS A 119 9.10 -4.35 -9.98
CA LYS A 119 8.16 -4.33 -8.85
C LYS A 119 7.05 -3.32 -9.11
N MET A 120 5.81 -3.81 -9.12
CA MET A 120 4.63 -2.96 -9.18
C MET A 120 4.53 -2.13 -7.89
N GLN A 121 4.61 -0.81 -8.04
CA GLN A 121 4.38 0.12 -6.93
C GLN A 121 2.88 0.28 -6.73
N ILE A 122 2.33 -0.45 -5.75
CA ILE A 122 0.90 -0.40 -5.39
C ILE A 122 0.51 0.97 -4.83
N ILE A 123 1.43 1.66 -4.14
CA ILE A 123 1.19 2.97 -3.56
C ILE A 123 2.26 3.92 -4.09
N VAL A 124 1.83 5.05 -4.65
CA VAL A 124 2.68 6.07 -5.27
C VAL A 124 2.33 7.44 -4.73
N ASP A 125 3.33 8.28 -4.51
CA ASP A 125 3.15 9.69 -4.17
C ASP A 125 3.51 10.56 -5.37
N GLN A 126 2.50 11.18 -6.00
CA GLN A 126 2.65 12.14 -7.09
C GLN A 126 2.36 13.58 -6.62
N SER A 127 2.13 13.80 -5.33
CA SER A 127 1.89 15.15 -4.79
C SER A 127 3.10 16.08 -4.89
N ARG A 128 4.28 15.51 -5.15
CA ARG A 128 5.53 16.25 -5.37
C ARG A 128 5.82 16.56 -6.84
N ASP A 129 5.20 15.84 -7.78
CA ASP A 129 5.40 16.06 -9.22
C ASP A 129 4.67 17.34 -9.71
N THR A 130 3.60 17.75 -9.03
CA THR A 130 2.86 19.00 -9.31
C THR A 130 3.60 20.27 -8.87
N LEU A 131 4.72 20.15 -8.16
CA LEU A 131 5.56 21.29 -7.74
C LEU A 131 6.67 21.64 -8.74
N GLY A 132 6.76 21.00 -9.90
CA GLY A 132 7.74 21.39 -10.92
C GLY A 132 9.19 21.29 -10.46
N ILE A 133 9.50 20.28 -9.64
CA ILE A 133 10.87 20.00 -9.20
C ILE A 133 11.33 18.67 -9.81
N HIS A 134 12.10 18.78 -10.90
CA HIS A 134 13.03 17.71 -11.27
C HIS A 134 13.94 17.42 -10.07
N GLY A 135 13.76 16.26 -9.45
CA GLY A 135 14.52 15.87 -8.27
C GLY A 135 14.58 14.36 -8.10
N SER A 136 15.35 13.72 -8.97
CA SER A 136 15.94 12.41 -8.68
C SER A 136 16.76 12.52 -7.39
N SER A 137 16.32 11.89 -6.31
CA SER A 137 17.19 11.51 -5.20
C SER A 137 16.66 10.25 -4.51
N TYR A 138 16.82 9.13 -5.23
CA TYR A 138 17.08 7.86 -4.58
C TYR A 138 18.53 7.90 -4.05
N PHE A 139 18.70 7.61 -2.75
CA PHE A 139 19.96 7.27 -2.06
C PHE A 139 21.10 8.30 -2.00
N GLU A 140 21.24 8.97 -0.85
CA GLU A 140 22.46 9.03 -0.02
C GLU A 140 21.94 9.10 1.42
N GLY A 141 22.27 8.21 2.35
CA GLY A 141 23.59 8.00 2.95
C GLY A 141 23.53 8.53 4.39
N GLY A 142 23.64 7.62 5.37
CA GLY A 142 23.61 7.91 6.81
C GLY A 142 23.60 6.62 7.61
#